data_AF-A0AB73C0F8-F1
#
_entry.id   AF-A0AB73C0F8-F1
#
_cell.length_a   1.000
_cell.length_b   1.000
_cell.length_c   1.000
_cell.angle_alpha   90.00
_cell.angle_beta   90.00
_cell.angle_gamma   90.00
#
_symmetry.space_group_name_H-M   'P 1'
#
loop_
_entity.id
_entity.type
_entity.pdbx_description
1 polymer ?
#
loop_
_entity_poly.entity_id
_entity_poly.type
_entity_poly.pdbx_seq_one_letter_code
_entity_poly.pdbx_strand_id
1 'polypeptide(L)'
;MKYYVYFLRCEDDSIYIGISRNVEKRFQEHLEKKGAKYTKSHPVTKILFSMACESKSEALKLEYFFKSWTKKQKEKFLQKASEEWGRSLYQRKKWEAKEERKKYKKRIDRFSIL
;
A
#
# COMPACT_ATOMS: atom_id res chain seq x y z
N MET A 1 -14.16 -11.49 2.55
CA MET A 1 -12.83 -11.63 1.90
C MET A 1 -11.99 -10.40 2.18
N LYS A 2 -10.69 -10.56 2.49
CA LYS A 2 -9.79 -9.43 2.76
C LYS A 2 -9.43 -8.69 1.46
N TYR A 3 -9.35 -7.37 1.55
CA TYR A 3 -8.77 -6.52 0.52
C TYR A 3 -7.44 -5.96 1.04
N TYR A 4 -6.60 -5.46 0.16
CA TYR A 4 -5.34 -4.82 0.51
C TYR A 4 -5.28 -3.46 -0.17
N VAL A 5 -4.79 -2.45 0.53
CA VAL A 5 -4.23 -1.25 -0.08
C VAL A 5 -2.73 -1.47 -0.23
N TYR A 6 -2.15 -1.08 -1.37
CA TYR A 6 -0.73 -1.26 -1.66
C TYR A 6 -0.13 -0.04 -2.35
N PHE A 7 1.17 0.12 -2.17
CA PHE A 7 1.98 1.21 -2.71
C PHE A 7 3.07 0.61 -3.57
N LEU A 8 3.23 1.15 -4.79
CA LEU A 8 4.28 0.77 -5.72
C LEU A 8 5.15 1.99 -6.04
N ARG A 9 6.45 1.75 -6.22
CA ARG A 9 7.36 2.74 -6.83
C ARG A 9 7.24 2.62 -8.34
N CYS A 10 7.19 3.75 -9.02
CA CYS A 10 7.32 3.84 -10.48
C CYS A 10 8.74 4.30 -10.86
N GLU A 11 9.13 4.12 -12.13
CA GLU A 11 10.44 4.53 -12.65
C GLU A 11 10.71 6.04 -12.54
N ASP A 12 9.67 6.88 -12.63
CA ASP A 12 9.74 8.35 -12.48
C ASP A 12 9.75 8.82 -11.01
N ASP A 13 10.05 7.91 -10.08
CA ASP A 13 9.92 8.08 -8.64
C ASP A 13 8.52 8.47 -8.15
N SER A 14 7.49 8.37 -8.97
CA SER A 14 6.11 8.50 -8.48
C SER A 14 5.72 7.29 -7.63
N ILE A 15 4.66 7.48 -6.83
CA ILE A 15 4.10 6.43 -5.97
C ILE A 15 2.70 6.12 -6.45
N TYR A 16 2.52 4.93 -7.00
CA TYR A 16 1.21 4.42 -7.35
C TYR A 16 0.55 3.76 -6.13
N ILE A 17 -0.75 4.01 -5.94
CA ILE A 17 -1.54 3.46 -4.85
C ILE A 17 -2.79 2.82 -5.44
N GLY A 18 -3.04 1.57 -5.05
CA GLY A 18 -4.21 0.83 -5.50
C GLY A 18 -4.69 -0.17 -4.46
N ILE A 19 -5.80 -0.84 -4.78
CA ILE A 19 -6.34 -1.92 -3.97
C ILE A 19 -6.40 -3.24 -4.74
N SER A 20 -6.23 -4.35 -4.05
CA SER A 20 -6.36 -5.70 -4.64
C SER A 20 -6.72 -6.73 -3.58
N ARG A 21 -7.25 -7.87 -4.02
CA ARG A 21 -7.36 -9.07 -3.17
C ARG A 21 -6.07 -9.90 -3.15
N ASN A 22 -5.23 -9.72 -4.18
CA ASN A 22 -3.93 -10.35 -4.33
C ASN A 22 -2.95 -9.30 -4.89
N VAL A 23 -2.12 -8.75 -4.01
CA VAL A 23 -1.16 -7.68 -4.37
C VAL A 23 -0.10 -8.21 -5.34
N GLU A 24 0.38 -9.43 -5.12
CA GLU A 24 1.42 -10.04 -5.95
C GLU A 24 0.97 -10.22 -7.39
N LYS A 25 -0.17 -10.88 -7.59
CA LYS A 25 -0.75 -11.04 -8.92
C LYS A 25 -0.93 -9.68 -9.61
N ARG A 26 -1.40 -8.68 -8.86
CA ARG A 26 -1.63 -7.34 -9.41
C ARG A 26 -0.33 -6.62 -9.76
N PHE A 27 0.74 -6.84 -8.99
CA PHE A 27 2.07 -6.31 -9.29
C PHE A 27 2.63 -6.93 -10.58
N GLN A 28 2.53 -8.25 -10.75
CA GLN A 28 2.92 -8.93 -11.99
C GLN A 28 2.13 -8.40 -13.20
N GLU A 29 0.82 -8.22 -13.07
CA GLU A 29 0.00 -7.59 -14.12
C GLU A 29 0.48 -6.17 -14.49
N HIS A 30 0.96 -5.39 -13.53
CA HIS A 30 1.54 -4.07 -13.80
C HIS A 30 2.89 -4.18 -14.51
N LEU A 31 3.76 -5.11 -14.12
CA LEU A 31 5.05 -5.38 -14.80
C LEU A 31 4.84 -5.78 -16.26
N GLU A 32 3.80 -6.59 -16.53
CA GLU A 32 3.41 -7.02 -17.88
C GLU A 32 2.65 -5.95 -18.70
N LYS A 33 2.49 -4.72 -18.17
CA LYS A 33 1.68 -3.65 -18.79
C LYS A 33 0.22 -4.04 -19.05
N LYS A 34 -0.31 -5.04 -18.33
CA LYS A 34 -1.72 -5.45 -18.31
C LYS A 34 -2.51 -4.82 -17.15
N GLY A 35 -1.83 -4.05 -16.32
CA GLY A 35 -2.40 -3.32 -15.19
C GLY A 35 -3.18 -2.05 -15.55
N ALA A 36 -3.20 -1.10 -14.63
CA ALA A 36 -3.94 0.16 -14.79
C ALA A 36 -3.36 1.02 -15.93
N LYS A 37 -4.18 1.85 -16.58
CA LYS A 37 -3.72 2.78 -17.64
C LYS A 37 -2.50 3.61 -17.19
N TYR A 38 -2.52 4.09 -15.94
CA TYR A 38 -1.43 4.88 -15.37
C TYR A 38 -0.10 4.13 -15.34
N THR A 39 -0.10 2.87 -14.89
CA THR A 39 1.11 2.05 -14.74
C THR A 39 1.65 1.50 -16.07
N LYS A 40 0.87 1.59 -17.16
CA LYS A 40 1.39 1.35 -18.52
C LYS A 40 2.32 2.47 -18.98
N SER A 41 2.01 3.72 -18.61
CA SER A 41 2.83 4.89 -18.93
C SER A 41 3.89 5.21 -17.87
N HIS A 42 3.71 4.71 -16.64
CA HIS A 42 4.64 4.85 -15.52
C HIS A 42 4.95 3.44 -14.98
N PRO A 43 5.92 2.73 -15.58
CA PRO A 43 6.23 1.37 -15.19
C PRO A 43 6.58 1.27 -13.71
N VAL A 44 6.11 0.21 -13.07
CA VAL A 44 6.34 -0.03 -11.64
C VAL A 44 7.63 -0.82 -11.43
N THR A 45 8.41 -0.48 -10.41
CA THR A 45 9.72 -1.08 -10.14
C THR A 45 9.75 -1.95 -8.89
N LYS A 46 8.95 -1.61 -7.87
CA LYS A 46 8.89 -2.37 -6.61
C LYS A 46 7.62 -2.13 -5.82
N ILE A 47 7.25 -3.12 -5.02
CA ILE A 47 6.26 -2.97 -3.95
C ILE A 47 6.93 -2.26 -2.77
N LEU A 48 6.36 -1.15 -2.33
CA LEU A 48 6.85 -0.37 -1.19
C LEU A 48 6.16 -0.78 0.11
N PHE A 49 4.86 -1.03 0.05
CA PHE A 49 4.03 -1.29 1.23
C PHE A 49 2.73 -2.00 0.82
N SER A 50 2.18 -2.82 1.73
CA SER A 50 0.81 -3.32 1.62
C SER A 50 0.17 -3.49 2.99
N MET A 51 -1.14 -3.27 3.07
CA MET A 51 -1.90 -3.37 4.32
C MET A 51 -3.25 -4.04 4.08
N ALA A 52 -3.56 -5.05 4.92
CA ALA A 52 -4.81 -5.78 4.86
C ALA A 52 -5.97 -4.98 5.46
N CYS A 53 -7.04 -4.84 4.70
CA CYS A 53 -8.31 -4.23 5.06
C CYS A 53 -9.38 -5.32 5.33
N GLU A 54 -10.36 -5.00 6.15
CA GLU A 54 -11.48 -5.85 6.53
C GLU A 54 -12.52 -5.95 5.42
N SER A 55 -12.65 -4.90 4.61
CA SER A 55 -13.61 -4.83 3.50
C SER A 55 -13.07 -4.06 2.29
N LYS A 56 -13.75 -4.21 1.15
CA LYS A 56 -13.50 -3.38 -0.04
C LYS A 56 -13.73 -1.90 0.25
N SER A 57 -14.78 -1.58 1.01
CA SER A 57 -15.16 -0.20 1.34
C SER A 57 -14.06 0.50 2.16
N GLU A 58 -13.51 -0.19 3.16
CA GLU A 58 -12.38 0.32 3.94
C GLU A 58 -11.14 0.52 3.06
N ALA A 59 -10.82 -0.45 2.19
CA ALA A 59 -9.69 -0.33 1.27
C ALA A 59 -9.84 0.88 0.33
N LEU A 60 -11.03 1.14 -0.20
CA LEU A 60 -11.32 2.30 -1.06
C LEU A 60 -11.17 3.62 -0.30
N LYS A 61 -11.66 3.70 0.94
CA LYS A 61 -11.51 4.89 1.79
C LYS A 61 -10.04 5.20 2.07
N LEU A 62 -9.26 4.17 2.40
CA LEU A 62 -7.82 4.31 2.62
C LEU A 62 -7.08 4.68 1.34
N GLU A 63 -7.40 4.06 0.21
CA GLU A 63 -6.83 4.42 -1.09
C GLU A 63 -7.08 5.90 -1.41
N TYR A 64 -8.31 6.38 -1.22
CA TYR A 64 -8.66 7.80 -1.42
C TYR A 64 -7.86 8.72 -0.49
N PHE A 65 -7.81 8.38 0.80
CA PHE A 65 -7.06 9.13 1.81
C PHE A 65 -5.56 9.21 1.48
N PHE A 66 -4.93 8.09 1.10
CA PHE A 66 -3.52 8.11 0.75
C PHE A 66 -3.25 8.79 -0.60
N LYS A 67 -4.21 8.76 -1.53
CA LYS A 67 -4.09 9.49 -2.81
C LYS A 67 -4.06 11.00 -2.61
N SER A 68 -4.80 11.53 -1.63
CA SER A 68 -4.82 12.97 -1.32
C SER A 68 -3.51 13.50 -0.71
N TRP A 69 -2.64 12.62 -0.21
CA TRP A 69 -1.35 13.02 0.34
C TRP A 69 -0.37 13.51 -0.73
N THR A 70 0.45 14.48 -0.36
CA THR A 70 1.63 14.88 -1.15
C THR A 70 2.65 13.75 -1.26
N LYS A 71 3.55 13.80 -2.25
CA LYS A 71 4.67 12.85 -2.37
C LYS A 71 5.47 12.80 -1.07
N LYS A 72 5.81 13.95 -0.48
CA LYS A 72 6.57 14.06 0.78
C LYS A 72 5.88 13.35 1.96
N GLN A 73 4.56 13.48 2.10
CA GLN A 73 3.79 12.78 3.13
C GLN A 73 3.83 11.26 2.93
N LYS A 74 3.67 10.80 1.68
CA LYS A 74 3.75 9.36 1.33
C LYS A 74 5.14 8.79 1.64
N GLU A 75 6.22 9.48 1.25
CA GLU A 75 7.59 9.05 1.55
C GLU A 75 7.86 8.98 3.06
N LYS A 76 7.47 10.02 3.81
CA LYS A 76 7.64 10.05 5.27
C LYS A 76 6.88 8.91 5.96
N PHE A 77 5.70 8.59 5.47
CA PHE A 77 4.93 7.43 5.95
C PHE A 77 5.65 6.11 5.64
N LEU A 78 6.11 5.91 4.40
CA LEU A 78 6.81 4.70 3.99
C LEU A 78 8.13 4.50 4.75
N GLN A 79 8.86 5.58 4.99
CA GLN A 79 10.07 5.58 5.81
C GLN A 79 9.75 5.08 7.22
N LYS A 80 8.79 5.72 7.89
CA LYS A 80 8.36 5.31 9.25
C LYS A 80 7.86 3.87 9.28
N ALA A 81 7.07 3.45 8.29
CA ALA A 81 6.59 2.07 8.20
C ALA A 81 7.74 1.07 8.04
N SER A 82 8.79 1.43 7.29
CA SER A 82 9.99 0.59 7.13
C SER A 82 10.85 0.50 8.40
N GLU A 83 10.93 1.60 9.17
CA GLU A 83 11.67 1.70 10.43
C GLU A 83 10.96 0.94 11.55
N GLU A 84 9.65 1.13 11.69
CA GLU A 84 8.88 0.48 12.75
C GLU A 84 8.74 -1.03 12.50
N TRP A 85 8.66 -1.50 11.24
CA TRP A 85 8.23 -2.87 10.92
C TRP A 85 9.32 -3.73 10.25
N GLY A 86 10.53 -3.19 10.03
CA GLY A 86 11.66 -3.87 9.42
C GLY A 86 11.62 -3.88 7.88
N ARG A 87 12.79 -3.83 7.23
CA ARG A 87 12.94 -3.76 5.77
C ARG A 87 12.17 -4.90 5.09
N SER A 88 11.28 -4.53 4.17
CA SER A 88 10.42 -5.39 3.34
C SER A 88 9.17 -5.95 4.02
N LEU A 89 8.11 -5.14 4.00
CA LEU A 89 6.72 -5.58 4.24
C LEU A 89 6.14 -6.44 3.11
N TYR A 90 7.00 -6.93 2.23
CA TYR A 90 6.67 -7.91 1.19
C TYR A 90 7.24 -9.31 1.50
N GLN A 91 8.22 -9.44 2.42
CA GLN A 91 8.87 -10.74 2.71
C GLN A 91 8.38 -11.47 3.97
N ARG A 92 7.43 -10.96 4.75
CA ARG A 92 6.89 -11.73 5.88
C ARG A 92 5.96 -12.84 5.39
N LYS A 93 6.50 -14.05 5.32
CA LYS A 93 5.76 -15.32 5.20
C LYS A 93 4.55 -15.30 6.14
N LYS A 94 3.39 -15.57 5.53
CA LYS A 94 2.12 -16.07 6.06
C LYS A 94 2.11 -16.40 7.57
N TRP A 95 1.15 -15.80 8.30
CA TRP A 95 0.68 -16.03 9.68
C TRP A 95 1.11 -15.01 10.76
N GLU A 96 0.14 -14.14 11.14
CA GLU A 96 -0.15 -13.58 12.50
C GLU A 96 -0.98 -12.27 12.45
N ALA A 97 -2.02 -12.22 11.60
CA ALA A 97 -2.70 -10.97 11.23
C ALA A 97 -3.88 -10.53 12.14
N LYS A 98 -3.94 -10.93 13.42
CA LYS A 98 -5.07 -10.59 14.32
C LYS A 98 -4.74 -9.50 15.35
N GLU A 99 -3.59 -9.56 16.02
CA GLU A 99 -3.25 -8.62 17.11
C GLU A 99 -2.71 -7.27 16.59
N GLU A 100 -1.91 -7.28 15.53
CA GLU A 100 -1.41 -6.04 14.91
C GLU A 100 -2.53 -5.16 14.33
N ARG A 101 -3.66 -5.76 13.95
CA ARG A 101 -4.83 -5.12 13.33
C ARG A 101 -5.48 -4.05 14.21
N LYS A 102 -5.64 -4.34 15.51
CA LYS A 102 -6.22 -3.40 16.49
C LYS A 102 -5.27 -2.23 16.76
N LYS A 103 -3.96 -2.48 16.70
CA LYS A 103 -2.92 -1.46 16.85
C LYS A 103 -2.90 -0.49 15.66
N TYR A 104 -3.10 -0.97 14.43
CA TYR A 104 -3.04 -0.15 13.22
C TYR A 104 -4.23 0.78 13.00
N LYS A 105 -5.46 0.31 13.26
CA LYS A 105 -6.68 1.14 13.15
C LYS A 105 -6.60 2.38 14.06
N LYS A 106 -6.21 2.16 15.32
CA LYS A 106 -6.04 3.20 16.35
C LYS A 106 -4.87 4.19 16.09
N ARG A 107 -3.99 3.89 15.12
CA ARG A 107 -2.78 4.68 14.83
C ARG A 107 -2.92 5.46 13.52
N ILE A 108 -3.64 4.92 12.53
CA ILE A 108 -4.08 5.67 11.35
C ILE A 108 -5.07 6.77 11.75
N ASP A 109 -6.03 6.46 12.63
CA ASP A 109 -6.97 7.48 13.18
C ASP A 109 -6.21 8.62 13.89
N ARG A 110 -5.01 8.35 14.43
CA ARG A 110 -4.15 9.34 15.10
C ARG A 110 -3.36 10.22 14.12
N PHE A 111 -3.14 9.75 12.89
CA PHE A 111 -2.55 10.54 11.80
C PHE A 111 -3.60 11.31 10.99
N SER A 112 -4.90 11.06 11.21
CA SER A 112 -6.01 11.80 10.60
C SER A 112 -6.38 13.11 11.33
N ILE A 113 -5.62 13.51 12.38
CA ILE A 113 -5.86 14.73 13.19
C ILE A 113 -4.69 15.75 13.06
N LEU A 114 -3.85 15.63 12.03
CA LEU A 114 -2.87 16.66 11.65
C LEU A 114 -3.02 16.98 10.16
#